data_AF-A0A2I0NKG5-F1
#
_entry.id   AF-A0A2I0NKG5-F1
#
_cell.length_a   1.000
_cell.length_b   1.000
_cell.length_c   1.000
_cell.angle_alpha   90.00
_cell.angle_beta   90.00
_cell.angle_gamma   90.00
#
_symmetry.space_group_name_H-M   'P 1'
#
loop_
_entity.id
_entity.type
_entity.pdbx_description
1 polymer ?
#
loop_
_entity_poly.entity_id
_entity_poly.type
_entity_poly.pdbx_seq_one_letter_code
_entity_poly.pdbx_strand_id
1 'polypeptide(L)'
;MTISIRYEPAKDLEFITEFMGVNRSKMLRELIDEGRKMKSIELYKQGKVSLGLGAKIAKLSLSEYLDMLKEYNISINIDVDDAKKALQYARTVI
;
A
#
# COMPACT_ATOMS: atom_id res chain seq x y z
N MET A 1 18.67 13.30 0.69
CA MET A 1 18.39 14.65 0.14
C MET A 1 16.93 14.96 0.37
N THR A 2 16.61 16.07 1.01
CA THR A 2 15.24 16.57 1.11
C THR A 2 15.09 17.64 0.03
N ILE A 3 14.31 17.35 -1.01
CA ILE A 3 13.95 18.34 -2.03
C ILE A 3 12.63 18.95 -1.59
N SER A 4 12.63 20.25 -1.31
CA SER A 4 11.41 21.03 -1.08
C SER A 4 10.82 21.41 -2.43
N ILE A 5 9.76 20.70 -2.85
CA ILE A 5 8.96 21.08 -4.01
C ILE A 5 7.81 21.99 -3.57
N ARG A 6 7.61 23.10 -4.30
CA ARG A 6 6.39 23.91 -4.19
C ARG A 6 5.30 23.17 -4.96
N TYR A 7 4.49 22.39 -4.25
CA TYR A 7 3.39 21.63 -4.85
C TYR A 7 2.22 22.55 -5.18
N GLU A 8 1.87 22.63 -6.46
CA GLU A 8 0.68 23.28 -6.98
C GLU A 8 -0.21 22.21 -7.64
N PRO A 9 -1.16 21.60 -6.90
CA PRO A 9 -1.85 20.37 -7.30
C PRO A 9 -2.45 20.38 -8.70
N ALA A 10 -2.95 21.53 -9.16
CA ALA A 10 -3.54 21.66 -10.48
C ALA A 10 -2.48 21.66 -11.59
N LYS A 11 -1.45 22.50 -11.47
CA LYS A 11 -0.38 22.64 -12.47
C LYS A 11 0.49 21.39 -12.56
N ASP A 12 0.83 20.81 -11.42
CA ASP A 12 1.65 19.59 -11.39
C ASP A 12 0.90 18.41 -12.02
N LEU A 13 -0.41 18.30 -11.75
CA LEU A 13 -1.22 17.25 -12.36
C LEU A 13 -1.40 17.47 -13.87
N GLU A 14 -1.59 18.72 -14.31
CA GLU A 14 -1.65 19.08 -15.74
C GLU A 14 -0.35 18.68 -16.45
N PHE A 15 0.80 19.07 -15.91
CA PHE A 15 2.11 18.71 -16.44
C PHE A 15 2.28 17.19 -16.60
N ILE A 16 1.91 16.42 -15.57
CA ILE A 16 1.99 14.95 -15.62
C ILE A 16 1.03 14.37 -16.66
N THR A 17 -0.20 14.90 -16.76
CA THR A 17 -1.19 14.41 -17.73
C THR A 17 -0.80 14.70 -19.17
N GLU A 18 -0.22 15.87 -19.44
CA GLU A 18 0.33 16.23 -20.75
C GLU A 18 1.50 15.33 -21.11
N PHE A 19 2.46 15.16 -20.19
CA PHE A 19 3.63 14.33 -20.40
C PHE A 19 3.28 12.86 -20.65
N MET A 20 2.33 12.30 -19.91
CA MET A 20 1.94 10.90 -20.03
C MET A 20 0.84 10.63 -21.07
N GLY A 21 0.21 11.67 -21.63
CA GLY A 21 -0.89 11.52 -22.60
C GLY A 21 -2.15 10.87 -22.01
N VAL A 22 -2.40 11.04 -20.71
CA VAL A 22 -3.52 10.42 -19.99
C VAL A 22 -4.48 11.48 -19.48
N ASN A 23 -5.79 11.21 -19.48
CA ASN A 23 -6.74 12.20 -18.96
C ASN A 23 -6.56 12.44 -17.44
N ARG A 24 -6.92 13.65 -17.01
CA ARG A 24 -6.77 14.11 -15.63
C ARG A 24 -7.42 13.19 -14.60
N SER A 25 -8.64 12.73 -14.86
CA SER A 25 -9.40 11.91 -13.92
C SER A 25 -8.80 10.51 -13.74
N LYS A 26 -8.30 9.90 -14.81
CA LYS A 26 -7.60 8.61 -14.78
C LYS A 26 -6.30 8.77 -14.00
N MET A 27 -5.51 9.79 -14.34
CA MET A 27 -4.23 10.03 -13.65
C MET A 27 -4.41 10.27 -12.15
N LEU A 28 -5.40 11.09 -11.77
CA LEU A 28 -5.70 11.34 -10.36
C LEU A 28 -6.08 10.06 -9.61
N ARG A 29 -6.90 9.18 -10.22
CA ARG A 29 -7.27 7.91 -9.60
C ARG A 29 -6.07 6.99 -9.42
N GLU A 30 -5.21 6.88 -10.44
CA GLU A 30 -3.98 6.08 -10.38
C GLU A 30 -3.04 6.60 -9.30
N LEU A 31 -2.82 7.91 -9.21
CA LEU A 31 -2.01 8.51 -8.15
C LEU A 31 -2.57 8.28 -6.75
N ILE A 32 -3.89 8.36 -6.56
CA ILE A 32 -4.51 8.06 -5.25
C ILE A 32 -4.44 6.57 -4.92
N ASP A 33 -4.52 5.69 -5.92
CA ASP A 33 -4.37 4.24 -5.73
C ASP A 33 -2.94 3.84 -5.36
N GLU A 34 -1.95 4.38 -6.06
CA GLU A 34 -0.54 4.14 -5.70
C GLU A 34 -0.16 4.82 -4.39
N GLY A 35 -0.60 6.07 -4.19
CA GLY A 35 -0.32 6.83 -2.97
C GLY A 35 -0.82 6.12 -1.70
N ARG A 36 -2.02 5.51 -1.73
CA ARG A 36 -2.53 4.77 -0.57
C ARG A 36 -1.77 3.47 -0.29
N LYS A 37 -1.35 2.74 -1.33
CA LYS A 37 -0.54 1.51 -1.21
C LYS A 37 0.82 1.83 -0.60
N MET A 38 1.50 2.82 -1.16
CA MET A 38 2.81 3.27 -0.65
C MET A 38 2.71 3.77 0.79
N LYS A 39 1.64 4.52 1.11
CA LYS A 39 1.44 5.00 2.48
C LYS A 39 1.15 3.86 3.46
N SER A 40 0.40 2.85 3.07
CA SER A 40 0.14 1.71 3.94
C SER A 40 1.43 0.92 4.23
N ILE A 41 2.30 0.74 3.23
CA ILE A 41 3.63 0.13 3.40
C ILE A 41 4.45 0.93 4.41
N GLU A 42 4.53 2.25 4.24
CA GLU A 42 5.28 3.13 5.14
C GLU A 42 4.79 3.00 6.59
N LEU A 43 3.48 3.04 6.80
CA LEU A 43 2.86 2.90 8.12
C LEU A 43 3.10 1.51 8.72
N TYR A 44 3.06 0.45 7.90
CA TYR A 44 3.34 -0.91 8.34
C TYR A 44 4.80 -1.06 8.79
N LYS A 45 5.76 -0.57 7.99
CA LYS A 45 7.19 -0.55 8.34
C LYS A 45 7.47 0.18 9.65
N GLN A 46 6.70 1.23 9.94
CA GLN A 46 6.80 1.99 11.19
C GLN A 46 6.10 1.31 12.38
N GLY A 47 5.47 0.15 12.19
CA GLY A 47 4.71 -0.54 13.23
C GLY A 47 3.40 0.16 13.62
N LYS A 48 2.95 1.15 12.83
CA LYS A 48 1.76 1.97 13.15
C LYS A 48 0.45 1.29 12.77
N VAL A 49 0.50 0.27 11.91
CA VAL A 49 -0.67 -0.49 11.47
C VAL A 49 -0.35 -1.98 11.44
N SER A 50 -1.35 -2.81 11.73
CA SER A 50 -1.27 -4.26 11.53
C SER A 50 -1.37 -4.63 10.05
N LEU A 51 -1.09 -5.89 9.70
CA LEU A 51 -1.28 -6.39 8.32
C LEU A 51 -2.71 -6.17 7.80
N GLY A 52 -3.72 -6.50 8.62
CA GLY A 52 -5.12 -6.33 8.23
C GLY A 52 -5.52 -4.86 8.05
N LEU A 53 -5.02 -3.96 8.91
CA LEU A 53 -5.28 -2.52 8.75
C LEU A 53 -4.52 -1.95 7.54
N GLY A 54 -3.28 -2.39 7.31
CA GLY A 54 -2.50 -2.04 6.12
C GLY A 54 -3.22 -2.43 4.83
N ALA A 55 -3.71 -3.67 4.74
CA ALA A 55 -4.49 -4.17 3.61
C ALA A 55 -5.75 -3.31 3.35
N LYS A 56 -6.49 -2.96 4.43
CA LYS A 56 -7.65 -2.06 4.32
C LYS A 56 -7.30 -0.68 3.77
N ILE A 57 -6.19 -0.07 4.23
CA ILE A 57 -5.72 1.24 3.73
C ILE A 57 -5.33 1.12 2.25
N ALA A 58 -4.65 0.05 1.87
CA ALA A 58 -4.27 -0.24 0.49
C ALA A 58 -5.48 -0.56 -0.42
N LYS A 59 -6.65 -0.84 0.15
CA LYS A 59 -7.82 -1.45 -0.52
C LYS A 59 -7.50 -2.77 -1.20
N LEU A 60 -6.72 -3.61 -0.52
CA LEU A 60 -6.36 -4.95 -0.95
C LEU A 60 -6.93 -5.98 0.02
N SER A 61 -7.12 -7.21 -0.44
CA SER A 61 -7.27 -8.36 0.45
C SER A 61 -5.99 -8.56 1.27
N LEU A 62 -6.08 -9.32 2.36
CA LEU A 62 -4.91 -9.63 3.18
C LEU A 62 -3.82 -10.35 2.37
N SER A 63 -4.21 -11.27 1.48
CA SER A 63 -3.28 -12.02 0.64
C SER A 63 -2.56 -11.12 -0.36
N GLU A 64 -3.30 -10.28 -1.09
CA GLU A 64 -2.71 -9.31 -2.03
C GLU A 64 -1.79 -8.32 -1.31
N TYR A 65 -2.12 -7.94 -0.08
CA TYR A 65 -1.27 -7.08 0.72
C TYR A 65 0.05 -7.75 1.11
N LEU A 66 0.02 -9.05 1.46
CA LEU A 66 1.22 -9.83 1.74
C LEU A 66 2.10 -9.98 0.50
N ASP A 67 1.49 -10.25 -0.66
CA ASP A 67 2.22 -10.31 -1.94
C ASP A 67 2.89 -8.98 -2.28
N MET A 68 2.18 -7.87 -2.07
CA MET A 68 2.74 -6.53 -2.26
C MET A 68 3.90 -6.27 -1.28
N LEU A 69 3.77 -6.60 0.00
CA LEU A 69 4.88 -6.45 0.95
C LEU A 69 6.11 -7.24 0.52
N LYS A 70 5.91 -8.45 -0.02
CA LYS A 70 6.98 -9.28 -0.58
C LYS A 70 7.64 -8.65 -1.81
N GLU A 71 6.86 -8.12 -2.75
CA GLU A 71 7.35 -7.43 -3.95
C GLU A 71 8.26 -6.24 -3.58
N TYR A 72 7.89 -5.48 -2.55
CA TYR A 72 8.66 -4.36 -2.03
C TYR A 72 9.77 -4.77 -1.03
N ASN A 73 10.06 -6.07 -0.89
CA ASN A 73 11.06 -6.64 0.05
C ASN A 73 10.86 -6.17 1.51
N ILE A 74 9.61 -6.01 1.93
CA ILE A 74 9.26 -5.66 3.30
C ILE A 74 9.15 -6.95 4.11
N SER A 75 10.03 -7.10 5.11
CA SER A 75 9.99 -8.25 6.01
C SER A 75 8.66 -8.28 6.77
N ILE A 76 7.93 -9.38 6.63
CA ILE A 76 6.84 -9.71 7.53
C ILE A 76 7.43 -10.34 8.79
N ASN A 77 7.12 -9.78 9.95
CA ASN A 77 7.50 -10.37 11.23
C ASN A 77 6.47 -11.43 11.61
N ILE A 78 6.40 -12.51 10.83
CA ILE A 78 5.56 -13.68 11.04
C ILE A 78 6.50 -14.88 11.05
N ASP A 79 6.47 -15.65 12.14
CA ASP A 79 7.17 -16.92 12.21
C ASP A 79 6.27 -18.12 11.87
N VAL A 80 6.86 -19.31 11.84
CA VAL A 80 6.14 -20.56 11.54
C VAL A 80 5.10 -20.88 12.60
N ASP A 81 5.31 -20.48 13.86
CA ASP A 81 4.38 -20.77 14.94
C ASP A 81 3.16 -19.85 14.90
N ASP A 82 3.32 -18.59 14.47
CA ASP A 82 2.22 -17.70 14.13
C ASP A 82 1.34 -18.29 13.01
N ALA A 83 1.98 -18.82 11.97
CA ALA A 83 1.26 -19.49 10.89
C ALA A 83 0.50 -20.74 11.38
N LYS A 84 1.10 -21.56 12.24
CA LYS A 84 0.44 -22.73 12.85
C LYS A 84 -0.75 -22.31 13.71
N LYS A 85 -0.62 -21.26 14.53
CA LYS A 85 -1.72 -20.74 15.36
C LYS A 85 -2.87 -20.26 14.50
N ALA A 86 -2.58 -19.52 13.42
CA ALA A 86 -3.61 -19.07 12.48
C ALA A 86 -4.34 -20.25 11.83
N LEU A 87 -3.61 -21.29 11.41
CA LEU A 87 -4.20 -22.51 10.84
C LEU A 87 -5.05 -23.26 11.86
N GLN A 88 -4.57 -23.39 13.10
CA GLN A 88 -5.32 -24.05 14.17
C GLN A 88 -6.62 -23.30 14.45
N TYR A 89 -6.57 -21.96 14.56
CA TYR A 89 -7.75 -21.13 14.73
C TYR A 89 -8.77 -21.34 13.59
N ALA A 90 -8.32 -21.32 12.34
CA ALA A 90 -9.20 -21.52 11.18
C ALA A 90 -9.94 -22.87 11.22
N ARG A 91 -9.32 -23.94 11.75
CA ARG A 91 -9.94 -25.26 11.89
C ARG A 91 -11.01 -25.34 12.99
N THR A 92 -11.03 -24.39 13.92
CA THR A 92 -11.98 -24.39 15.05
C THR A 92 -13.22 -23.54 14.76
N VAL A 93 -13.14 -22.63 13.80
CA VAL A 93 -14.19 -21.65 13.48
C VAL A 93 -15.04 -22.10 12.28
N ILE A 94 -14.58 -23.10 11.54
CA ILE A 94 -15.30 -23.79 10.46
C ILE A 94 -15.81 -25.12 11.01
#